data_AF-A0A0X8HR70-F1
#
_entry.id   AF-A0A0X8HR70-F1
#
_cell.length_a   1.000
_cell.length_b   1.000
_cell.length_c   1.000
_cell.angle_alpha   90.00
_cell.angle_beta   90.00
_cell.angle_gamma   90.00
#
_symmetry.space_group_name_H-M   'P 1'
#
loop_
_entity.id
_entity.type
_entity.pdbx_description
1 polymer ?
#
loop_
_entity_poly.entity_id
_entity_poly.type
_entity_poly.pdbx_seq_one_letter_code
_entity_poly.pdbx_strand_id
1 'polypeptide(L)'
;MELEQEINKVLKSRTPTKVADIQLEIETNQAHINHVQLKKLREIHDEMFQEQCYLPAKRLYEKYNEKLLPYSGLQSWAERIDRDIRVIEATIEMVNEGRRNAD
;
A
#
# COMPACT_ATOMS: atom_id res chain seq x y z
N MET A 1 -13.86 -68.04 -9.16
CA MET A 1 -14.97 -67.81 -8.21
C MET A 1 -14.49 -67.38 -6.83
N GLU A 2 -13.48 -68.02 -6.19
CA GLU A 2 -12.98 -67.57 -4.88
C GLU A 2 -12.38 -66.16 -4.89
N LEU A 3 -11.63 -65.81 -5.94
CA LEU A 3 -11.02 -64.47 -6.05
C LEU A 3 -12.07 -63.35 -6.14
N GLU A 4 -13.15 -63.57 -6.89
CA GLU A 4 -14.26 -62.62 -7.01
C GLU A 4 -15.07 -62.51 -5.72
N GLN A 5 -15.18 -63.59 -4.95
CA GLN A 5 -15.83 -63.58 -3.65
C GLN A 5 -15.02 -62.80 -2.62
N GLU A 6 -13.69 -62.97 -2.57
CA GLU A 6 -12.83 -62.18 -1.68
C GLU A 6 -12.74 -60.71 -2.11
N ILE A 7 -12.70 -60.41 -3.41
CA ILE A 7 -12.81 -59.03 -3.92
C ILE A 7 -14.15 -58.39 -3.51
N ASN A 8 -15.26 -59.12 -3.62
CA ASN A 8 -16.56 -58.65 -3.15
C ASN A 8 -16.60 -58.44 -1.64
N LYS A 9 -15.90 -59.26 -0.86
CA LYS A 9 -15.81 -59.16 0.59
C LYS A 9 -15.04 -57.92 1.02
N VAL A 10 -13.93 -57.62 0.33
CA VAL A 10 -13.14 -56.41 0.54
C VAL A 10 -13.91 -55.16 0.13
N LEU A 11 -14.57 -55.15 -1.04
CA LEU A 11 -15.40 -54.04 -1.52
C LEU A 11 -16.63 -53.78 -0.63
N LYS A 12 -17.22 -54.83 -0.05
CA LYS A 12 -18.35 -54.72 0.89
C LYS A 12 -17.91 -54.53 2.34
N SER A 13 -16.62 -54.67 2.65
CA SER A 13 -16.12 -54.42 4.00
C SER A 13 -16.24 -52.93 4.29
N ARG A 14 -17.14 -52.58 5.22
CA ARG A 14 -17.31 -51.22 5.77
C ARG A 14 -16.17 -50.82 6.71
N THR A 15 -15.04 -51.50 6.64
CA THR A 15 -13.89 -51.21 7.50
C THR A 15 -13.24 -49.93 6.98
N PRO A 16 -13.24 -48.83 7.75
CA PRO A 16 -12.53 -47.63 7.36
C PRO A 16 -11.07 -47.99 7.16
N THR A 17 -10.57 -47.72 5.95
CA THR A 17 -9.17 -47.93 5.64
C THR A 17 -8.40 -46.72 6.14
N LYS A 18 -7.15 -46.91 6.56
CA LYS A 18 -6.27 -45.79 6.95
C LYS A 18 -6.20 -44.70 5.86
N VAL A 19 -6.34 -45.09 4.59
CA VAL A 19 -6.39 -44.16 3.46
C VAL A 19 -7.65 -43.30 3.49
N ALA A 20 -8.81 -43.88 3.81
CA ALA A 20 -10.06 -43.14 3.96
C ALA A 20 -10.00 -42.14 5.13
N ASP A 21 -9.38 -42.50 6.25
CA ASP A 21 -9.19 -41.61 7.40
C ASP A 21 -8.29 -40.42 7.05
N ILE A 22 -7.16 -40.68 6.36
CA ILE A 22 -6.25 -39.63 5.88
C ILE A 22 -6.97 -38.70 4.90
N GLN A 23 -7.77 -39.25 3.98
CA GLN A 23 -8.52 -38.45 3.01
C GLN A 23 -9.53 -37.53 3.71
N LEU A 24 -10.23 -38.02 4.72
CA LEU A 24 -11.17 -37.23 5.51
C LEU A 24 -10.46 -36.08 6.26
N GLU A 25 -9.26 -36.35 6.79
CA GLU A 25 -8.45 -35.33 7.45
C GLU A 25 -8.00 -34.24 6.47
N ILE A 26 -7.55 -34.64 5.27
CA ILE A 26 -7.19 -33.70 4.19
C ILE A 26 -8.38 -32.82 3.82
N GLU A 27 -9.56 -33.42 3.62
CA GLU A 27 -10.78 -32.69 3.26
C GLU A 27 -11.22 -31.72 4.36
N THR A 28 -11.13 -32.15 5.62
CA THR A 28 -11.46 -31.32 6.78
C THR A 28 -10.49 -30.14 6.92
N ASN A 29 -9.19 -30.38 6.75
CA ASN A 29 -8.17 -29.33 6.78
C ASN A 29 -8.34 -28.35 5.63
N GLN A 30 -8.61 -28.84 4.41
CA GLN A 30 -8.89 -28.03 3.24
C GLN A 30 -10.07 -27.09 3.49
N ALA A 31 -11.16 -27.62 4.06
CA ALA A 31 -12.33 -26.82 4.41
C ALA A 31 -12.01 -25.74 5.46
N HIS A 32 -11.21 -26.08 6.49
CA HIS A 32 -10.80 -25.14 7.52
C HIS A 32 -9.93 -24.00 6.97
N ILE A 33 -8.94 -24.33 6.14
CA ILE A 33 -8.06 -23.34 5.48
C ILE A 33 -8.92 -22.38 4.65
N ASN A 34 -9.81 -22.91 3.82
CA ASN A 34 -10.59 -22.11 2.90
C ASN A 34 -11.63 -21.23 3.59
N HIS A 35 -12.39 -21.79 4.54
CA HIS A 35 -13.54 -21.09 5.10
C HIS A 35 -13.23 -20.26 6.34
N VAL A 36 -12.14 -20.56 7.05
CA VAL A 36 -11.74 -19.85 8.27
C VAL A 36 -10.50 -19.02 8.02
N GLN A 37 -9.39 -19.65 7.63
CA GLN A 37 -8.10 -18.96 7.61
C GLN A 37 -8.01 -17.94 6.48
N LEU A 38 -8.36 -18.32 5.24
CA LEU A 38 -8.32 -17.41 4.09
C LEU A 38 -9.35 -16.28 4.22
N LYS A 39 -10.54 -16.58 4.75
CA LYS A 39 -11.55 -15.57 5.02
C LYS A 39 -11.03 -14.52 6.02
N LYS A 40 -10.47 -14.97 7.14
CA LYS A 40 -9.88 -14.10 8.16
C LYS A 40 -8.69 -13.30 7.62
N LEU A 41 -7.86 -13.91 6.79
CA LEU A 41 -6.74 -13.22 6.15
C LEU A 41 -7.22 -12.08 5.26
N ARG A 42 -8.27 -12.29 4.46
CA ARG A 42 -8.88 -11.25 3.64
C ARG A 42 -9.45 -10.11 4.47
N GLU A 43 -10.19 -10.42 5.55
CA GLU A 43 -10.73 -9.41 6.47
C GLU A 43 -9.62 -8.55 7.10
N ILE A 44 -8.52 -9.18 7.53
CA ILE A 44 -7.36 -8.46 8.08
C ILE A 44 -6.66 -7.62 6.99
N HIS A 45 -6.43 -8.20 5.82
CA HIS A 45 -5.68 -7.52 4.75
C HIS A 45 -6.46 -6.34 4.17
N ASP A 46 -7.77 -6.47 3.98
CA ASP A 46 -8.54 -5.45 3.29
C ASP A 46 -9.13 -4.45 4.28
N GLU A 47 -9.95 -4.90 5.23
CA GLU A 47 -10.68 -4.00 6.12
C GLU A 47 -9.78 -3.35 7.15
N MET A 48 -8.93 -4.14 7.84
CA MET A 48 -8.06 -3.56 8.86
C MET A 48 -6.97 -2.68 8.26
N PHE A 49 -6.35 -3.07 7.14
CA PHE A 49 -5.35 -2.24 6.49
C PHE A 49 -5.96 -0.93 5.97
N GLN A 50 -7.15 -1.00 5.36
CA GLN A 50 -7.81 0.19 4.83
C GLN A 50 -8.19 1.16 5.95
N GLU A 51 -8.80 0.66 7.03
CA GLU A 51 -9.27 1.48 8.16
C GLU A 51 -8.13 1.98 9.06
N GLN A 52 -7.13 1.16 9.33
CA GLN A 52 -6.08 1.48 10.31
C GLN A 52 -4.85 2.13 9.68
N CYS A 53 -4.55 1.86 8.41
CA CYS A 53 -3.34 2.36 7.75
C CYS A 53 -3.65 3.37 6.65
N TYR A 54 -4.43 2.98 5.64
CA TYR A 54 -4.64 3.82 4.45
C TYR A 54 -5.47 5.07 4.74
N LEU A 55 -6.65 4.93 5.36
CA LEU A 55 -7.54 6.06 5.63
C LEU A 55 -6.91 7.11 6.56
N PRO A 56 -6.22 6.74 7.66
CA PRO A 56 -5.53 7.71 8.50
C PRO A 56 -4.41 8.44 7.77
N ALA A 57 -3.60 7.73 6.96
CA ALA A 57 -2.55 8.34 6.16
C ALA A 57 -3.11 9.31 5.12
N LYS A 58 -4.20 8.93 4.43
CA LYS A 58 -4.89 9.79 3.47
C LYS A 58 -5.46 11.04 4.13
N ARG A 59 -6.12 10.91 5.28
CA ARG A 59 -6.64 12.06 6.05
C ARG A 59 -5.54 13.01 6.49
N LEU A 60 -4.39 12.48 6.91
CA LEU A 60 -3.21 13.29 7.22
C LEU A 60 -2.72 14.02 5.97
N TYR A 61 -2.55 13.31 4.86
CA TYR A 61 -2.15 13.91 3.61
C TYR A 61 -3.08 15.06 3.20
N GLU A 62 -4.39 14.83 3.15
CA GLU A 62 -5.39 15.85 2.80
C GLU A 62 -5.30 17.07 3.74
N LYS A 63 -5.28 16.84 5.05
CA LYS A 63 -5.21 17.90 6.07
C LYS A 63 -3.97 18.80 5.95
N TYR A 64 -2.82 18.23 5.60
CA TYR A 64 -1.58 18.99 5.47
C TYR A 64 -1.38 19.53 4.05
N ASN A 65 -1.88 18.84 3.04
CA ASN A 65 -1.82 19.30 1.66
C ASN A 65 -2.70 20.54 1.45
N GLU A 66 -3.89 20.61 2.05
CA GLU A 66 -4.71 21.83 2.08
C GLU A 66 -4.00 23.00 2.79
N LYS A 67 -3.20 22.72 3.82
CA LYS A 67 -2.39 23.72 4.51
C LYS A 67 -1.14 24.14 3.74
N LEU A 68 -0.65 23.30 2.83
CA LEU A 68 0.53 23.54 1.99
C LEU A 68 0.16 24.23 0.66
N LEU A 69 -1.09 24.12 0.21
CA LEU A 69 -1.63 24.82 -0.96
C LEU A 69 -1.33 26.34 -0.97
N PRO A 70 -1.46 27.09 0.14
CA PRO A 70 -1.05 28.49 0.22
C PRO A 70 0.46 28.73 0.10
N TYR A 71 1.29 27.75 0.47
CA TYR A 71 2.76 27.82 0.38
C TYR A 71 3.30 27.35 -0.98
N SER A 72 2.45 26.84 -1.87
CA SER A 72 2.82 26.48 -3.25
C SER A 72 3.35 27.67 -4.05
N GLY A 73 3.08 28.91 -3.62
CA GLY A 73 3.62 30.13 -4.21
C GLY A 73 4.89 30.67 -3.53
N LEU A 74 5.39 30.04 -2.45
CA LEU A 74 6.54 30.55 -1.70
C LEU A 74 7.80 30.55 -2.56
N GLN A 75 7.99 29.51 -3.39
CA GLN A 75 9.10 29.44 -4.33
C GLN A 75 8.99 30.51 -5.42
N SER A 76 7.80 30.70 -6.00
CA SER A 76 7.58 31.77 -6.98
C SER A 76 7.77 33.18 -6.38
N TRP A 77 7.41 33.36 -5.10
CA TRP A 77 7.68 34.59 -4.36
C TRP A 77 9.17 34.80 -4.11
N ALA A 78 9.89 33.75 -3.71
CA ALA A 78 11.34 33.82 -3.52
C ALA A 78 12.07 34.15 -4.83
N GLU A 79 11.67 33.52 -5.94
CA GLU A 79 12.21 33.81 -7.28
C GLU A 79 11.93 35.24 -7.73
N ARG A 80 10.77 35.80 -7.37
CA ARG A 80 10.42 37.19 -7.70
C ARG A 80 11.26 38.18 -6.88
N ILE A 81 11.37 37.96 -5.58
CA ILE A 81 12.19 38.79 -4.68
C ILE A 81 13.66 38.76 -5.10
N ASP A 82 14.23 37.59 -5.40
CA ASP A 82 15.62 37.46 -5.84
C ASP A 82 15.90 38.26 -7.13
N ARG A 83 14.95 38.21 -8.08
CA ARG A 83 15.03 39.00 -9.31
C ARG A 83 15.01 40.50 -9.03
N ASP A 84 14.09 40.96 -8.19
CA ASP A 84 13.95 42.38 -7.86
C ASP A 84 15.22 42.90 -7.16
N ILE A 85 15.80 42.11 -6.25
CA ILE A 85 17.08 42.43 -5.59
C ILE A 85 18.19 42.59 -6.63
N ARG A 86 18.36 41.64 -7.56
CA ARG A 86 19.42 41.73 -8.59
C ARG A 86 19.27 42.94 -9.50
N VAL A 87 18.04 43.33 -9.85
CA VAL A 87 17.80 44.53 -10.66
C VAL A 87 18.22 45.78 -9.88
N ILE A 88 17.90 45.83 -8.59
CA ILE A 88 18.31 46.94 -7.72
C ILE A 88 19.84 47.00 -7.60
N GLU A 89 20.49 45.86 -7.36
CA GLU A 89 21.96 45.76 -7.28
C GLU A 89 22.62 46.22 -8.58
N ALA A 90 22.18 45.71 -9.73
CA ALA A 90 22.72 46.12 -11.03
C ALA A 90 22.51 47.62 -11.30
N THR A 91 21.36 48.17 -10.92
CA THR A 91 21.08 49.60 -11.06
C THR A 91 22.02 50.44 -10.18
N ILE A 92 22.28 50.00 -8.95
CA ILE A 92 23.24 50.66 -8.04
C ILE A 92 24.65 50.61 -8.63
N GLU A 93 25.08 49.47 -9.18
CA GLU A 93 26.38 49.35 -9.84
C GLU A 93 26.52 50.32 -11.01
N MET A 94 25.52 50.39 -11.90
CA MET A 94 25.51 51.33 -13.03
C MET A 94 25.59 52.79 -12.57
N VAL A 95 24.86 53.16 -11.52
CA VAL A 95 24.91 54.53 -10.95
C VAL A 95 26.29 54.82 -10.37
N ASN A 96 26.91 53.85 -9.68
CA ASN A 96 28.24 54.01 -9.10
C ASN A 96 29.34 54.06 -10.17
N GLU A 97 29.23 53.30 -11.25
CA GLU A 97 30.09 53.43 -12.43
C GLU A 97 29.95 54.78 -13.10
N GLY A 98 28.71 55.24 -13.32
CA GLY A 98 28.44 56.56 -13.87
C GLY A 98 29.04 57.70 -13.05
N ARG A 99 29.01 57.59 -11.71
CA ARG A 99 29.68 58.55 -10.81
C ARG A 99 31.20 58.48 -10.94
N ARG A 100 31.79 57.28 -10.90
CA ARG A 100 33.25 57.08 -11.04
C ARG A 100 33.81 57.54 -12.38
N ASN A 101 33.02 57.47 -13.45
CA ASN A 101 33.42 57.91 -14.79
C ASN A 101 33.15 59.40 -15.06
N ALA A 102 32.47 60.09 -14.14
CA ALA A 102 32.18 61.53 -14.21
C ALA A 102 33.12 62.39 -13.35
N ASP A 103 33.90 61.76 -12.47
CA ASP A 103 35.05 62.33 -11.76
C ASP A 103 36.35 62.13 -12.58
#